data_AF-K4BQZ4-F1
#
_entry.id   AF-K4BQZ4-F1
#
_cell.length_a   1.000
_cell.length_b   1.000
_cell.length_c   1.000
_cell.angle_alpha   90.00
_cell.angle_beta   90.00
_cell.angle_gamma   90.00
#
_symmetry.space_group_name_H-M   'P 1'
#
loop_
_entity.id
_entity.type
_entity.pdbx_description
1 polymer ?
#
loop_
_entity_poly.entity_id
_entity_poly.type
_entity_poly.pdbx_seq_one_letter_code
_entity_poly.pdbx_strand_id
1 'polypeptide(L)'
;MYEMLHILSPLLEATDYYFIHYFRKLDEKTWIMVDVSYDLIKEIQSGETSHAWKFPSGCVTWIEHVQVDEKIPVHNMFLPLLIDHQTYGAKRWIVTLQRMCERYNVEVCATSLSRYDPKQEILENVMQISLRMVKRFCEILSMTEKLDFPTSSKFKSEDRVSIRKNEDITQQKGFIITAATSLWLPLSCRNLFNFLKDINSRCQWDFLAGENTVTELERIETGCVPGNNVTIIQVFLIVNCL
;
A
#
# COMPACT_ATOMS: atom_id res chain seq x y z
N MET A 1 -9.32 -17.61 9.55
CA MET A 1 -8.11 -16.78 9.33
C MET A 1 -8.39 -15.39 9.88
N TYR A 2 -7.35 -14.66 10.30
CA TYR A 2 -7.44 -13.27 10.77
C TYR A 2 -6.66 -12.40 9.80
N GLU A 3 -7.23 -11.26 9.42
CA GLU A 3 -6.59 -10.27 8.57
C GLU A 3 -6.95 -8.87 9.06
N MET A 4 -6.00 -7.96 8.91
CA MET A 4 -6.15 -6.55 9.19
C MET A 4 -6.02 -5.80 7.86
N LEU A 5 -7.05 -5.03 7.50
CA LEU A 5 -7.07 -4.27 6.25
C LEU A 5 -6.93 -2.81 6.58
N HIS A 6 -5.93 -2.23 5.93
CA HIS A 6 -5.62 -0.82 6.07
C HIS A 6 -6.13 -0.07 4.86
N ILE A 7 -6.80 1.04 5.10
CA ILE A 7 -6.78 2.13 4.13
C ILE A 7 -5.46 2.87 4.36
N LEU A 8 -4.74 3.15 3.28
CA LEU A 8 -3.49 3.93 3.30
C LEU A 8 -3.79 5.41 3.61
N SER A 9 -4.34 5.70 4.79
CA SER A 9 -4.57 7.03 5.33
C SER A 9 -4.37 7.04 6.85
N PRO A 10 -3.69 8.07 7.40
CA PRO A 10 -3.61 8.27 8.84
C PRO A 10 -4.95 8.54 9.52
N LEU A 11 -5.99 8.96 8.79
CA LEU A 11 -7.29 9.33 9.34
C LEU A 11 -8.22 8.14 9.61
N LEU A 12 -7.83 6.94 9.19
CA LEU A 12 -8.62 5.73 9.38
C LEU A 12 -7.79 4.68 10.11
N GLU A 13 -8.40 4.06 11.10
CA GLU A 13 -7.81 2.90 11.77
C GLU A 13 -7.92 1.67 10.88
N ALA A 14 -7.02 0.73 11.13
CA ALA A 14 -7.08 -0.56 10.51
C ALA A 14 -8.33 -1.29 11.00
N THR A 15 -9.03 -1.97 10.11
CA THR A 15 -10.21 -2.75 10.50
C THR A 15 -9.84 -4.22 10.52
N ASP A 16 -10.29 -4.92 11.55
CA ASP A 16 -10.05 -6.33 11.77
C ASP A 16 -11.19 -7.18 11.22
N TYR A 17 -10.83 -8.26 10.51
CA TYR A 17 -11.81 -9.24 10.01
C TYR A 17 -11.34 -10.65 10.30
N TYR A 18 -12.30 -11.47 10.72
CA TYR A 18 -12.19 -12.90 10.73
C TYR A 18 -12.96 -13.46 9.55
N PHE A 19 -12.34 -14.38 8.82
CA PHE A 19 -12.96 -15.03 7.68
C PHE A 19 -12.57 -16.50 7.59
N ILE A 20 -13.46 -17.28 6.99
CA ILE A 20 -13.20 -18.63 6.52
C ILE A 20 -12.80 -18.51 5.06
N HIS A 21 -11.64 -19.07 4.74
CA HIS A 21 -11.14 -19.17 3.39
C HIS A 21 -11.38 -20.59 2.87
N TYR A 22 -12.02 -20.70 1.72
CA TYR A 22 -12.18 -21.95 1.01
C TYR A 22 -11.47 -21.89 -0.35
N PHE A 23 -10.55 -22.82 -0.58
CA PHE A 23 -9.80 -22.93 -1.82
C PHE A 23 -10.08 -24.26 -2.50
N ARG A 24 -10.44 -24.22 -3.79
CA ARG A 24 -10.71 -25.42 -4.59
C ARG A 24 -10.28 -25.26 -6.03
N LYS A 25 -9.52 -26.23 -6.55
CA LYS A 25 -9.32 -26.39 -8.00
C LYS A 25 -10.60 -26.95 -8.63
N LEU A 26 -11.16 -26.25 -9.61
CA LEU A 26 -12.30 -26.75 -10.39
C LEU A 26 -11.85 -27.57 -11.59
N ASP A 27 -10.88 -27.06 -12.34
CA ASP A 27 -10.29 -27.70 -13.51
C ASP A 27 -8.82 -27.28 -13.66
N GLU A 28 -8.16 -27.65 -14.77
CA GLU A 28 -6.74 -27.35 -14.99
C GLU A 28 -6.37 -25.85 -14.95
N LYS A 29 -7.30 -24.97 -15.33
CA LYS A 29 -7.07 -23.52 -15.48
C LYS A 29 -7.87 -22.68 -14.49
N THR A 30 -8.84 -23.28 -13.81
CA THR A 30 -9.81 -22.59 -12.96
C THR A 30 -9.66 -23.04 -11.51
N TRP A 31 -9.45 -22.05 -10.64
CA TRP A 31 -9.42 -22.21 -9.20
C TRP A 31 -10.47 -21.30 -8.59
N ILE A 32 -11.07 -21.70 -7.49
CA ILE A 32 -11.96 -20.87 -6.69
C ILE A 32 -11.30 -20.62 -5.35
N MET A 33 -11.36 -19.36 -4.94
CA MET A 33 -10.99 -18.88 -3.63
C MET A 33 -12.19 -18.09 -3.12
N VAL A 34 -12.76 -18.51 -1.99
CA VAL A 34 -13.89 -17.84 -1.35
C VAL A 34 -13.51 -17.45 0.06
N ASP A 35 -13.58 -16.15 0.33
CA ASP A 35 -13.47 -15.61 1.68
C ASP A 35 -14.86 -15.23 2.16
N VAL A 36 -15.28 -15.80 3.29
CA VAL A 36 -16.55 -15.47 3.94
C VAL A 36 -16.25 -15.01 5.36
N SER A 37 -16.66 -13.80 5.72
CA SER A 37 -16.53 -13.33 7.09
C SER A 37 -17.24 -14.27 8.05
N TYR A 38 -16.54 -14.57 9.13
CA TYR A 38 -17.03 -15.43 10.18
C TYR A 38 -17.03 -14.64 11.47
N ASP A 39 -18.24 -14.37 11.97
CA ASP A 39 -18.51 -13.50 13.11
C ASP A 39 -18.24 -14.25 14.43
N LEU A 40 -17.00 -14.71 14.64
CA LEU A 40 -16.58 -15.41 15.87
C LEU A 40 -16.80 -14.54 17.13
N ILE A 41 -16.82 -13.22 16.95
CA ILE A 41 -16.89 -12.22 18.03
C ILE A 41 -18.29 -12.13 18.65
N LYS A 42 -19.36 -12.53 17.95
CA LYS A 42 -20.70 -12.54 18.55
C LYS A 42 -20.86 -13.56 19.67
N GLU A 43 -20.04 -14.62 19.71
CA GLU A 43 -20.15 -15.70 20.69
C GLU A 43 -19.16 -15.57 21.86
N ILE A 44 -18.06 -14.82 21.73
CA ILE A 44 -16.94 -14.92 22.69
C ILE A 44 -16.85 -13.73 23.66
N GLN A 45 -17.09 -12.46 23.30
CA GLN A 45 -16.93 -11.34 24.25
C GLN A 45 -17.87 -10.14 24.03
N SER A 46 -18.48 -9.71 25.14
CA SER A 46 -19.12 -8.41 25.35
C SER A 46 -18.09 -7.27 25.43
N GLY A 47 -17.36 -7.00 24.34
CA GLY A 47 -16.26 -6.04 24.34
C GLY A 47 -16.23 -5.13 23.11
N GLU A 48 -15.86 -5.66 21.94
CA GLU A 48 -15.71 -4.86 20.73
C GLU A 48 -16.16 -5.70 19.53
N THR A 49 -17.18 -5.23 18.82
CA THR A 49 -17.73 -5.88 17.62
C THR A 49 -16.81 -5.63 16.43
N SER A 50 -16.48 -6.65 15.63
CA SER A 50 -15.89 -6.40 14.30
C SER A 50 -16.86 -5.53 13.51
N HIS A 51 -16.37 -4.41 12.98
CA HIS A 51 -17.19 -3.39 12.35
C HIS A 51 -17.23 -3.49 10.82
N ALA A 52 -16.77 -4.62 10.25
CA ALA A 52 -16.87 -4.85 8.81
C ALA A 52 -16.92 -6.34 8.46
N TRP A 53 -17.73 -6.69 7.45
CA TRP A 53 -17.94 -8.08 7.01
C TRP A 53 -17.75 -8.24 5.49
N LYS A 54 -17.01 -9.28 5.10
CA LYS A 54 -16.85 -9.78 3.72
C LYS A 54 -17.90 -10.88 3.43
N PHE A 55 -18.70 -10.71 2.38
CA PHE A 55 -19.57 -11.76 1.84
C PHE A 55 -18.81 -12.62 0.79
N PRO A 56 -19.28 -13.83 0.45
CA PRO A 56 -18.55 -14.78 -0.40
C PRO A 56 -18.05 -14.18 -1.73
N SER A 57 -16.72 -14.17 -1.90
CA SER A 57 -16.00 -13.75 -3.11
C SER A 57 -15.67 -14.95 -4.02
N GLY A 58 -15.65 -14.81 -5.35
CA GLY A 58 -15.31 -15.88 -6.31
C GLY A 58 -14.25 -15.45 -7.34
N CYS A 59 -13.66 -16.39 -8.09
CA CYS A 59 -12.45 -16.19 -8.90
C CYS A 59 -12.67 -15.65 -10.34
N VAL A 60 -11.61 -15.04 -10.91
CA VAL A 60 -11.45 -14.30 -12.19
C VAL A 60 -12.36 -13.09 -12.35
N THR A 61 -13.49 -13.07 -11.66
CA THR A 61 -14.28 -11.88 -11.34
C THR A 61 -14.27 -11.75 -9.83
N TRP A 62 -13.33 -10.98 -9.26
CA TRP A 62 -13.39 -10.68 -7.83
C TRP A 62 -14.69 -9.95 -7.56
N ILE A 63 -15.54 -10.54 -6.72
CA ILE A 63 -16.78 -9.94 -6.24
C ILE A 63 -16.54 -9.72 -4.77
N GLU A 64 -16.49 -8.46 -4.36
CA GLU A 64 -16.32 -8.09 -2.96
C GLU A 64 -17.54 -7.32 -2.54
N HIS A 65 -18.19 -7.83 -1.51
CA HIS A 65 -19.24 -7.10 -0.82
C HIS A 65 -18.74 -6.96 0.61
N VAL A 66 -18.18 -5.78 0.88
CA VAL A 66 -17.80 -5.34 2.23
C VAL A 66 -18.91 -4.44 2.74
N GLN A 67 -19.55 -4.83 3.82
CA GLN A 67 -20.41 -3.92 4.57
C GLN A 67 -19.63 -3.41 5.78
N VAL A 68 -19.44 -2.10 5.87
CA VAL A 68 -18.85 -1.41 7.03
C VAL A 68 -20.00 -0.93 7.91
N ASP A 69 -19.91 -1.14 9.23
CA ASP A 69 -20.90 -0.69 10.20
C ASP A 69 -21.06 0.84 10.14
N GLU A 70 -22.28 1.32 9.94
CA GLU A 70 -22.62 2.76 9.87
C GLU A 70 -22.30 3.51 11.17
N LYS A 71 -22.04 2.78 12.26
CA LYS A 71 -21.70 3.32 13.58
C LYS A 71 -20.23 3.70 13.74
N ILE A 72 -19.35 3.37 12.79
CA ILE A 72 -17.95 3.82 12.86
C ILE A 72 -17.92 5.33 12.58
N PRO A 73 -17.38 6.16 13.49
CA PRO A 73 -17.14 7.57 13.19
C PRO A 73 -16.03 7.68 12.14
N VAL A 74 -16.41 7.79 10.87
CA VAL A 74 -15.48 8.02 9.76
C VAL A 74 -15.21 9.52 9.64
N HIS A 75 -13.95 9.90 9.44
CA HIS A 75 -13.60 11.26 9.09
C HIS A 75 -14.34 11.73 7.82
N ASN A 76 -14.92 12.94 7.83
CA ASN A 76 -15.74 13.50 6.74
C ASN A 76 -15.07 13.45 5.35
N MET A 77 -13.74 13.53 5.31
CA MET A 77 -12.94 13.41 4.07
C MET A 77 -13.09 12.04 3.38
N PHE A 78 -13.29 10.97 4.16
CA PHE A 78 -13.36 9.59 3.66
C PHE A 78 -14.79 9.08 3.48
N LEU A 79 -15.78 9.75 4.07
CA LEU A 79 -17.19 9.35 3.99
C LEU A 79 -17.68 9.19 2.55
N PRO A 80 -17.39 10.10 1.59
CA PRO A 80 -17.80 9.92 0.19
C PRO A 80 -17.17 8.68 -0.47
N LEU A 81 -15.92 8.35 -0.10
CA LEU A 81 -15.18 7.23 -0.67
C LEU A 81 -15.67 5.87 -0.14
N LEU A 82 -16.17 5.84 1.09
CA LEU A 82 -16.79 4.65 1.69
C LEU A 82 -18.18 4.39 1.13
N ILE A 83 -19.01 5.43 1.02
CA ILE A 83 -20.38 5.32 0.47
C ILE A 83 -20.34 4.78 -0.97
N ASP A 84 -19.36 5.19 -1.76
CA ASP A 84 -19.21 4.73 -3.15
C ASP A 84 -18.45 3.39 -3.27
N HIS A 85 -18.18 2.71 -2.15
CA HIS A 85 -17.50 1.40 -2.08
C HIS A 85 -16.14 1.37 -2.80
N GLN A 86 -15.53 2.53 -3.03
CA GLN A 86 -14.29 2.65 -3.81
C GLN A 86 -13.05 2.27 -2.98
N THR A 87 -13.13 2.35 -1.65
CA THR A 87 -11.99 2.09 -0.76
C THR A 87 -11.70 0.62 -0.58
N TYR A 88 -12.73 -0.21 -0.46
CA TYR A 88 -12.68 -1.65 -0.17
C TYR A 88 -13.24 -2.51 -1.32
N GLY A 89 -13.29 -1.94 -2.53
CA GLY A 89 -13.92 -2.60 -3.66
C GLY A 89 -12.99 -3.58 -4.39
N ALA A 90 -13.61 -4.65 -4.90
CA ALA A 90 -13.03 -5.67 -5.76
C ALA A 90 -12.06 -5.16 -6.84
N LYS A 91 -12.48 -4.10 -7.53
CA LYS A 91 -11.73 -3.49 -8.63
C LYS A 91 -10.36 -3.00 -8.17
N ARG A 92 -10.28 -2.38 -6.98
CA ARG A 92 -9.03 -1.87 -6.43
C ARG A 92 -8.09 -3.02 -6.08
N TRP A 93 -8.62 -4.09 -5.50
CA TRP A 93 -7.86 -5.29 -5.17
C TRP A 93 -7.30 -5.99 -6.41
N ILE A 94 -8.13 -6.24 -7.43
CA ILE A 94 -7.67 -6.87 -8.68
C ILE A 94 -6.55 -6.04 -9.31
N VAL A 95 -6.73 -4.72 -9.44
CA VAL A 95 -5.72 -3.84 -10.04
C VAL A 95 -4.43 -3.85 -9.21
N THR A 96 -4.53 -3.87 -7.89
CA THR A 96 -3.36 -3.94 -6.99
C THR A 96 -2.64 -5.28 -7.13
N LEU A 97 -3.38 -6.39 -7.15
CA LEU A 97 -2.84 -7.73 -7.32
C LEU A 97 -2.17 -7.90 -8.68
N GLN A 98 -2.82 -7.44 -9.76
CA GLN A 98 -2.24 -7.44 -11.10
C GLN A 98 -0.91 -6.67 -11.11
N ARG A 99 -0.86 -5.47 -10.55
CA ARG A 99 0.37 -4.66 -10.45
C ARG A 99 1.48 -5.36 -9.66
N MET A 100 1.13 -6.08 -8.60
CA MET A 100 2.11 -6.85 -7.82
C MET A 100 2.62 -8.06 -8.61
N CYS A 101 1.75 -8.81 -9.28
CA CYS A 101 2.14 -9.91 -10.16
C CYS A 101 3.05 -9.43 -11.30
N GLU A 102 2.72 -8.30 -11.93
CA GLU A 102 3.56 -7.64 -12.95
C GLU A 102 4.98 -7.38 -12.41
N ARG A 103 5.11 -6.75 -11.24
CA ARG A 103 6.42 -6.49 -10.61
C ARG A 103 7.19 -7.77 -10.25
N TYR A 104 6.51 -8.76 -9.68
CA TYR A 104 7.12 -10.05 -9.33
C TYR A 104 7.57 -10.82 -10.56
N ASN A 105 6.81 -10.76 -11.67
CA ASN A 105 7.22 -11.40 -12.92
C ASN A 105 8.53 -10.80 -13.45
N VAL A 106 8.70 -9.48 -13.38
CA VAL A 106 9.97 -8.85 -13.81
C VAL A 106 11.13 -9.26 -12.90
N GLU A 107 10.91 -9.34 -11.57
CA GLU A 107 11.92 -9.86 -10.64
C GLU A 107 12.29 -11.32 -10.94
N VAL A 108 11.31 -12.22 -11.10
CA VAL A 108 11.56 -13.64 -11.35
C VAL A 108 12.17 -13.88 -12.74
N CYS A 109 11.70 -13.16 -13.77
CA CYS A 109 12.32 -13.17 -15.08
C CYS A 109 13.77 -12.68 -15.00
N ALA A 110 14.05 -11.67 -14.15
CA ALA A 110 15.41 -11.22 -13.89
C ALA A 110 16.30 -12.37 -13.40
N THR A 111 15.83 -13.15 -12.43
CA THR A 111 16.57 -14.29 -11.85
C THR A 111 16.70 -15.52 -12.79
N SER A 112 15.81 -15.69 -13.77
CA SER A 112 15.72 -16.90 -14.61
C SER A 112 16.66 -16.93 -15.83
N LEU A 113 17.10 -15.76 -16.31
CA LEU A 113 18.03 -15.63 -17.42
C LEU A 113 19.47 -15.60 -16.88
N SER A 114 20.42 -16.17 -17.64
CA SER A 114 21.84 -16.37 -17.29
C SER A 114 22.38 -15.38 -16.25
N ARG A 115 22.64 -15.86 -15.02
CA ARG A 115 23.26 -15.13 -13.89
C ARG A 115 24.65 -14.54 -14.18
N TYR A 116 25.16 -14.67 -15.39
CA TYR A 116 26.48 -14.19 -15.82
C TYR A 116 26.44 -12.86 -16.58
N ASP A 117 25.25 -12.26 -16.81
CA ASP A 117 25.16 -10.89 -17.34
C ASP A 117 25.06 -9.88 -16.19
N PRO A 118 26.08 -9.00 -15.99
CA PRO A 118 26.06 -7.97 -14.95
C PRO A 118 24.83 -7.05 -14.99
N LYS A 119 24.25 -6.83 -16.19
CA LYS A 119 23.04 -6.02 -16.32
C LYS A 119 21.82 -6.67 -15.68
N GLN A 120 21.75 -7.99 -15.74
CA GLN A 120 20.65 -8.76 -15.18
C GLN A 120 20.69 -8.77 -13.66
N GLU A 121 21.89 -8.90 -13.07
CA GLU A 121 22.09 -8.81 -11.63
C GLU A 121 21.71 -7.41 -11.09
N ILE A 122 22.07 -6.35 -11.81
CA ILE A 122 21.66 -4.99 -11.45
C ILE A 122 20.13 -4.86 -11.50
N LEU A 123 19.49 -5.36 -12.56
CA LEU A 123 18.03 -5.33 -12.71
C LEU A 123 17.31 -6.07 -11.57
N GLU A 124 17.77 -7.28 -11.21
CA GLU A 124 17.24 -8.07 -10.11
C GLU A 124 17.31 -7.29 -8.79
N ASN A 125 18.49 -6.73 -8.47
CA ASN A 125 18.70 -5.94 -7.26
C ASN A 125 17.80 -4.69 -7.22
N VAL A 126 17.69 -3.96 -8.34
CA VAL A 126 16.81 -2.78 -8.44
C VAL A 126 15.34 -3.17 -8.21
N MET A 127 14.89 -4.27 -8.81
CA MET A 127 13.52 -4.74 -8.63
C MET A 127 13.25 -5.18 -7.18
N GLN A 128 14.16 -5.92 -6.55
CA GLN A 128 14.05 -6.29 -5.14
C GLN A 128 14.01 -5.08 -4.20
N ILE A 129 14.85 -4.07 -4.45
CA ILE A 129 14.84 -2.82 -3.69
C ILE A 129 13.50 -2.11 -3.89
N SER A 130 13.00 -2.02 -5.11
CA SER A 130 11.72 -1.35 -5.42
C SER A 130 10.53 -2.02 -4.70
N LEU A 131 10.50 -3.36 -4.66
CA LEU A 131 9.48 -4.13 -3.95
C LEU A 131 9.57 -3.91 -2.44
N ARG A 132 10.79 -3.90 -1.89
CA ARG A 132 11.03 -3.61 -0.47
C ARG A 132 10.61 -2.20 -0.10
N MET A 133 10.88 -1.20 -0.94
CA MET A 133 10.45 0.18 -0.72
C MET A 133 8.92 0.29 -0.67
N VAL A 134 8.20 -0.32 -1.61
CA VAL A 134 6.72 -0.34 -1.60
C VAL A 134 6.18 -1.04 -0.35
N LYS A 135 6.74 -2.20 0.00
CA LYS A 135 6.34 -2.94 1.21
C LYS A 135 6.55 -2.09 2.46
N ARG A 136 7.73 -1.47 2.61
CA ARG A 136 8.05 -0.60 3.75
C ARG A 136 7.15 0.63 3.80
N PHE A 137 6.86 1.26 2.67
CA PHE A 137 5.93 2.38 2.59
C PHE A 137 4.53 1.99 3.08
N CYS A 138 3.99 0.86 2.62
CA CYS A 138 2.69 0.36 3.07
C CYS A 138 2.70 0.03 4.57
N GLU A 139 3.73 -0.66 5.08
CA GLU A 139 3.87 -0.96 6.51
C GLU A 139 3.94 0.30 7.37
N ILE A 140 4.64 1.33 6.90
CA ILE A 140 4.75 2.62 7.59
C ILE A 140 3.39 3.32 7.62
N LEU A 141 2.66 3.34 6.50
CA LEU A 141 1.33 3.95 6.42
C LEU A 141 0.25 3.17 7.18
N SER A 142 0.40 1.86 7.33
CA SER A 142 -0.47 1.05 8.19
C SER A 142 -0.46 1.52 9.64
N MET A 143 0.63 2.19 10.08
CA MET A 143 0.76 2.79 11.41
C MET A 143 0.36 1.82 12.54
N THR A 144 0.60 0.52 12.34
CA THR A 144 0.11 -0.54 13.22
C THR A 144 0.78 -0.39 14.59
N GLU A 145 -0.04 -0.27 15.63
CA GLU A 145 0.41 0.00 16.98
C GLU A 145 1.09 -1.25 17.55
N LYS A 146 2.42 -1.24 17.58
CA LYS A 146 3.21 -2.24 18.29
C LYS A 146 4.05 -1.54 19.37
N LEU A 147 3.51 -1.59 20.59
CA LEU A 147 4.11 -1.30 21.91
C LEU A 147 4.00 0.12 22.51
N ASP A 148 3.59 0.12 23.79
CA ASP A 148 3.82 0.99 24.98
C ASP A 148 3.88 2.53 24.86
N PHE A 149 3.92 3.09 23.67
CA PHE A 149 3.96 4.53 23.46
C PHE A 149 2.62 4.98 22.86
N PRO A 150 1.94 5.94 23.48
CA PRO A 150 0.66 6.43 22.96
C PRO A 150 0.89 7.12 21.62
N THR A 151 0.28 6.58 20.56
CA THR A 151 -0.03 7.32 19.34
C THR A 151 -0.92 8.50 19.72
N SER A 152 -0.82 9.64 19.04
CA SER A 152 -1.79 10.74 19.20
C SER A 152 -3.14 10.40 18.55
N SER A 153 -3.70 9.22 18.81
CA SER A 153 -5.03 8.79 18.38
C SER A 153 -6.07 9.32 19.37
N LYS A 154 -6.33 10.63 19.29
CA LYS A 154 -7.54 11.21 19.87
C LYS A 154 -8.26 12.03 18.81
N PHE A 155 -8.86 11.34 17.83
CA PHE A 155 -10.05 11.69 17.01
C PHE A 155 -10.24 13.15 16.53
N LYS A 156 -9.23 14.02 16.61
CA LYS A 156 -9.32 15.47 16.35
C LYS A 156 -8.07 16.06 15.69
N SER A 157 -7.02 15.28 15.51
CA SER A 157 -5.81 15.72 14.82
C SER A 157 -5.84 15.17 13.40
N GLU A 158 -5.66 16.05 12.41
CA GLU A 158 -5.46 15.67 10.99
C GLU A 158 -4.14 14.89 10.80
N ASP A 159 -3.26 14.95 11.80
CA ASP A 159 -1.95 14.33 11.82
C ASP A 159 -1.90 13.13 12.76
N ARG A 160 -1.32 12.01 12.27
CA ARG A 160 -1.03 10.79 13.04
C ARG A 160 0.47 10.57 13.15
N VAL A 161 0.96 10.43 14.38
CA VAL A 161 2.37 10.13 14.67
C VAL A 161 2.47 8.74 15.28
N SER A 162 3.24 7.85 14.67
CA SER A 162 3.59 6.53 15.21
C SER A 162 5.07 6.42 15.51
N ILE A 163 5.40 5.63 16.54
CA ILE A 163 6.77 5.29 16.90
C ILE A 163 6.88 3.77 16.82
N ARG A 164 7.87 3.28 16.07
CA ARG A 164 8.16 1.84 15.99
C ARG A 164 9.63 1.58 16.25
N LYS A 165 9.93 0.42 16.80
CA LYS A 165 11.32 -0.05 16.92
C LYS A 165 11.82 -0.50 15.54
N ASN A 166 13.06 -0.16 15.22
CA ASN A 166 13.72 -0.68 14.03
C ASN A 166 14.14 -2.14 14.28
N GLU A 167 13.42 -3.07 13.67
CA GLU A 167 13.71 -4.51 13.72
C GLU A 167 14.56 -4.98 12.53
N ASP A 168 14.95 -4.09 11.61
CA ASP A 168 15.80 -4.47 10.48
C ASP A 168 17.18 -4.95 10.93
N ILE A 169 17.55 -6.16 10.50
CA ILE A 169 18.84 -6.80 10.82
C ILE A 169 20.01 -6.02 10.21
N THR A 170 19.74 -5.29 9.12
CA THR A 170 20.77 -4.58 8.32
C THR A 170 20.99 -3.13 8.76
N GLN A 171 20.15 -2.58 9.63
CA GLN A 171 20.22 -1.19 10.07
C GLN A 171 20.52 -1.09 11.56
N GLN A 172 20.93 0.10 12.02
CA GLN A 172 21.15 0.33 13.45
C GLN A 172 19.85 0.19 14.24
N LYS A 173 19.94 -0.49 15.39
CA LYS A 173 18.83 -0.61 16.34
C LYS A 173 18.47 0.78 16.87
N GLY A 174 17.20 1.16 16.76
CA GLY A 174 16.71 2.47 17.16
C GLY A 174 15.19 2.56 17.07
N PHE A 175 14.66 3.77 17.21
CA PHE A 175 13.25 4.08 17.02
C PHE A 175 13.06 4.86 15.71
N ILE A 176 12.02 4.53 14.96
CA ILE A 176 11.58 5.25 13.78
C ILE A 176 10.29 5.96 14.15
N ILE A 177 10.31 7.29 14.03
CA ILE A 177 9.13 8.14 14.21
C ILE A 177 8.56 8.43 12.83
N THR A 178 7.28 8.17 12.64
CA THR A 178 6.56 8.47 11.40
C THR A 178 5.42 9.42 11.69
N ALA A 179 5.37 10.55 10.99
CA ALA A 179 4.22 11.43 10.96
C ALA A 179 3.55 11.35 9.59
N ALA A 180 2.23 11.22 9.55
CA ALA A 180 1.45 11.29 8.32
C ALA A 180 0.21 12.16 8.51
N THR A 181 -0.16 12.86 7.45
CA THR A 181 -1.35 13.72 7.39
C THR A 181 -2.18 13.36 6.15
N SER A 182 -3.41 13.85 6.05
CA SER A 182 -4.25 13.70 4.85
C SER A 182 -4.84 15.04 4.45
N LEU A 183 -4.80 15.34 3.16
CA LEU A 183 -5.34 16.56 2.58
C LEU A 183 -6.37 16.22 1.50
N TRP A 184 -7.50 16.92 1.50
CA TRP A 184 -8.46 16.87 0.40
C TRP A 184 -8.13 17.91 -0.65
N LEU A 185 -7.97 17.48 -1.90
CA LEU A 185 -7.70 18.36 -3.03
C LEU A 185 -8.85 18.33 -4.02
N PRO A 186 -9.29 19.48 -4.57
CA PRO A 186 -10.33 19.54 -5.61
C PRO A 186 -9.77 19.18 -6.99
N LEU A 187 -8.97 18.11 -7.07
CA LEU A 187 -8.29 17.63 -8.27
C LEU A 187 -8.64 16.17 -8.51
N SER A 188 -8.69 15.75 -9.78
CA SER A 188 -8.88 14.34 -10.11
C SER A 188 -7.66 13.51 -9.68
N CYS A 189 -7.86 12.25 -9.25
CA CYS A 189 -6.77 11.36 -8.90
C CYS A 189 -5.76 11.19 -10.05
N ARG A 190 -6.23 11.26 -11.30
CA ARG A 190 -5.37 11.18 -12.49
C ARG A 190 -4.44 12.37 -12.63
N ASN A 191 -4.95 13.59 -12.41
CA ASN A 191 -4.13 14.80 -12.50
C ASN A 191 -3.10 14.83 -11.37
N LEU A 192 -3.50 14.49 -10.14
CA LEU A 192 -2.60 14.39 -9.01
C LEU A 192 -1.54 13.31 -9.23
N PHE A 193 -1.92 12.13 -9.73
CA PHE A 193 -0.98 11.06 -10.04
C PHE A 193 0.03 11.48 -11.13
N ASN A 194 -0.42 12.14 -12.20
CA ASN A 194 0.45 12.65 -13.24
C ASN A 194 1.41 13.72 -12.69
N PHE A 195 0.92 14.61 -11.81
CA PHE A 195 1.76 15.60 -11.14
C PHE A 195 2.82 14.96 -10.23
N LEU A 196 2.47 13.95 -9.42
CA LEU A 196 3.44 13.26 -8.56
C LEU A 196 4.42 12.40 -9.35
N LYS A 197 4.03 11.94 -10.54
CA LYS A 197 4.88 11.11 -11.40
C LYS A 197 5.85 11.94 -12.24
N ASP A 198 5.47 13.16 -12.63
CA ASP A 198 6.30 14.02 -13.46
C ASP A 198 7.60 14.39 -12.73
N ILE A 199 8.71 14.27 -13.44
CA ILE A 199 10.04 14.55 -12.88
C ILE A 199 10.26 16.06 -12.73
N ASN A 200 9.63 16.86 -13.59
CA ASN A 200 9.79 18.32 -13.59
C ASN A 200 9.03 18.99 -12.44
N SER A 201 8.02 18.32 -11.90
CA SER A 201 7.27 18.77 -10.71
C SER A 201 7.85 18.23 -9.42
N ARG A 202 8.85 17.34 -9.46
CA ARG A 202 9.40 16.65 -8.28
C ARG A 202 9.91 17.61 -7.21
N CYS A 203 10.59 18.68 -7.63
CA CYS A 203 11.08 19.74 -6.76
C CYS A 203 9.98 20.47 -5.97
N GLN A 204 8.72 20.43 -6.43
CA GLN A 204 7.61 21.12 -5.78
C GLN A 204 7.09 20.39 -4.54
N TRP A 205 7.39 19.09 -4.39
CA TRP A 205 6.79 18.27 -3.33
C TRP A 205 7.76 17.30 -2.65
N ASP A 206 8.86 16.91 -3.31
CA ASP A 206 9.87 16.04 -2.70
C ASP A 206 10.91 16.89 -1.97
N PHE A 207 10.87 16.84 -0.64
CA PHE A 207 11.83 17.54 0.22
C PHE A 207 13.29 17.19 -0.10
N LEU A 208 13.57 15.94 -0.52
CA LEU A 208 14.92 15.51 -0.88
C LEU A 208 15.37 16.08 -2.23
N ALA A 209 14.43 16.40 -3.12
CA ALA A 209 14.73 17.12 -4.35
C ALA A 209 14.98 18.60 -4.07
N GLY A 210 14.15 19.26 -3.25
CA GLY A 210 14.28 20.70 -2.99
C GLY A 210 14.29 21.51 -4.29
N GLU A 211 15.17 22.51 -4.41
CA GLU A 211 15.34 23.31 -5.64
C GLU A 211 16.26 22.65 -6.69
N ASN A 212 16.68 21.40 -6.46
CA ASN A 212 17.64 20.74 -7.31
C ASN A 212 17.02 20.23 -8.61
N THR A 213 17.85 20.10 -9.63
CA THR A 213 17.45 19.44 -10.87
C THR A 213 17.39 17.93 -10.65
N VAL A 214 16.30 17.32 -11.09
CA VAL A 214 16.07 15.87 -11.02
C VAL A 214 16.08 15.32 -12.43
N THR A 215 16.88 14.30 -12.68
CA THR A 215 16.96 13.62 -13.98
C THR A 215 16.61 12.14 -13.85
N GLU A 216 15.99 11.61 -14.91
CA GLU A 216 15.69 10.18 -15.01
C GLU A 216 16.90 9.50 -15.62
N LEU A 217 17.51 8.58 -14.87
CA LEU A 217 18.65 7.78 -15.34
C LEU A 217 18.18 6.57 -16.14
N GLU A 218 17.14 5.90 -15.64
CA GLU A 218 16.65 4.67 -16.23
C GLU A 218 15.17 4.43 -15.89
N ARG A 219 14.51 3.70 -16.78
CA ARG A 219 13.11 3.29 -16.64
C ARG A 219 12.95 1.82 -16.93
N ILE A 220 12.38 1.10 -15.97
CA ILE A 220 12.08 -0.32 -16.06
C ILE A 220 10.56 -0.46 -16.13
N GLU A 221 10.06 -1.00 -17.23
CA GLU A 221 8.65 -1.32 -17.38
C GLU A 221 8.32 -2.57 -16.55
N THR A 222 7.27 -2.51 -15.72
CA THR A 222 6.92 -3.63 -14.85
C THR A 222 5.84 -4.54 -15.45
N GLY A 223 5.14 -4.11 -16.50
CA GLY A 223 4.03 -4.85 -17.09
C GLY A 223 3.51 -4.22 -18.37
N CYS A 224 2.43 -4.77 -18.92
CA CYS A 224 1.88 -4.36 -20.21
C CYS A 224 1.11 -3.03 -20.19
N VAL A 225 0.82 -2.49 -19.00
CA VAL A 225 0.07 -1.23 -18.86
C VAL A 225 1.04 -0.05 -19.00
N PRO A 226 0.87 0.82 -20.01
CA PRO A 226 1.71 2.00 -20.19
C PRO A 226 1.65 2.89 -18.93
N GLY A 227 2.78 3.01 -18.24
CA GLY A 227 2.92 3.86 -17.06
C GLY A 227 3.17 3.13 -15.75
N ASN A 228 3.01 1.80 -15.69
CA ASN A 228 3.52 0.99 -14.58
C ASN A 228 5.02 0.76 -14.78
N ASN A 229 5.85 1.51 -14.04
CA ASN A 229 7.30 1.44 -14.17
C ASN A 229 8.01 1.69 -12.83
N VAL A 230 9.28 1.30 -12.79
CA VAL A 230 10.26 1.71 -11.78
C VAL A 230 11.21 2.68 -12.47
N THR A 231 11.36 3.87 -11.92
CA THR A 231 12.25 4.91 -12.45
C THR A 231 13.40 5.15 -11.47
N ILE A 232 14.63 5.11 -11.98
CA ILE A 232 15.80 5.51 -11.22
C ILE A 232 16.02 7.00 -11.50
N ILE A 233 16.00 7.80 -10.44
CA ILE A 233 16.18 9.25 -10.54
C ILE A 233 17.46 9.67 -9.82
N GLN A 234 18.11 10.70 -10.37
CA GLN A 234 19.25 11.36 -9.75
C GLN A 234 18.86 12.80 -9.40
N VAL A 235 19.18 13.21 -8.18
CA VAL A 235 19.05 14.59 -7.72
C VAL A 235 20.43 15.24 -7.76
N PHE A 236 20.60 16.30 -8.55
CA PHE A 236 21.86 17.04 -8.60
C PHE A 236 21.85 18.16 -7.57
N LEU A 237 22.50 17.93 -6.43
CA LEU A 237 22.67 18.94 -5.39
C LEU A 237 23.43 20.15 -5.96
N ILE A 238 22.75 21.29 -6.09
CA ILE A 238 23.41 22.57 -6.31
C ILE A 238 24.03 22.94 -4.97
N VAL A 239 25.26 22.50 -4.75
CA VAL A 239 26.07 23.00 -3.65
C VAL A 239 26.48 24.42 -4.04
N ASN A 240 25.73 25.41 -3.55
CA ASN A 240 26.22 26.78 -3.51
C ASN A 240 27.44 26.79 -2.57
N CYS A 241 28.63 26.59 -3.12
CA CYS A 241 29.87 26.90 -2.42
C CYS A 241 29.87 28.41 -2.16
N LEU A 242 29.57 28.80 -0.92
CA LEU A 242 29.90 30.11 -0.36
C LEU A 242 31.37 30.12 0.08
#